data_AF-A0A3S7P8N2-F1
#
_entry.id   AF-A0A3S7P8N2-F1
#
_cell.length_a   1.000
_cell.length_b   1.000
_cell.length_c   1.000
_cell.angle_alpha   90.00
_cell.angle_beta   90.00
_cell.angle_gamma   90.00
#
_symmetry.space_group_name_H-M   'P 1'
#
loop_
_entity.id
_entity.type
_entity.pdbx_description
1 polymer ?
#
loop_
_entity_poly.entity_id
_entity_poly.type
_entity_poly.pdbx_seq_one_letter_code
_entity_poly.pdbx_strand_id
1 'polypeptide(L)'
;MRLLSAVALTLLLPALTACSGLPGAAPDGPAPLFHTHISDDGSKRFTFEAAPLDGLPTRLQEGDDNRLSRRDKSLLERREALQDEQLTQMLATRKYCRSGYIVLSQTSWKIRGECNESATQADRDAFPNQAGWQE
;
A
#
# COMPACT_ATOMS: atom_id res chain seq x y z
N MET A 1 -54.38 -44.63 -17.84
CA MET A 1 -54.77 -43.22 -17.70
C MET A 1 -54.50 -42.77 -16.27
N ARG A 2 -53.91 -41.57 -16.12
CA ARG A 2 -53.45 -40.88 -14.90
C ARG A 2 -52.16 -41.50 -14.32
N LEU A 3 -51.12 -40.77 -13.90
CA LEU A 3 -51.03 -39.44 -13.30
C LEU A 3 -49.74 -38.70 -13.76
N LEU A 4 -49.88 -37.40 -13.98
CA LEU A 4 -48.95 -36.28 -13.73
C LEU A 4 -47.44 -36.59 -13.61
N SER A 5 -46.65 -36.07 -14.54
CA SER A 5 -45.27 -35.68 -14.25
C SER A 5 -45.09 -34.22 -14.62
N ALA A 6 -44.88 -33.41 -13.59
CA ALA A 6 -44.83 -31.97 -13.64
C ALA A 6 -43.65 -31.50 -14.49
N VAL A 7 -43.98 -30.72 -15.53
CA VAL A 7 -43.27 -29.53 -16.02
C VAL A 7 -41.83 -29.41 -15.52
N ALA A 8 -40.91 -30.09 -16.18
CA ALA A 8 -39.47 -29.82 -16.10
C ALA A 8 -39.05 -29.04 -17.35
N LEU A 9 -39.51 -27.79 -17.44
CA LEU A 9 -39.07 -26.85 -18.47
C LEU A 9 -38.93 -25.45 -17.86
N THR A 10 -37.80 -25.20 -17.22
CA THR A 10 -37.26 -23.84 -17.07
C THR A 10 -35.77 -23.87 -17.39
N LEU A 11 -35.54 -23.70 -18.69
CA LEU A 11 -34.31 -23.26 -19.31
C LEU A 11 -33.77 -21.96 -18.66
N LEU A 12 -32.44 -21.88 -18.58
CA LEU A 12 -31.60 -20.70 -18.82
C LEU A 12 -32.00 -19.36 -18.15
N LEU A 13 -31.29 -19.01 -17.08
CA LEU A 13 -30.76 -17.65 -16.92
C LEU A 13 -29.36 -17.71 -16.32
N PRO A 14 -28.29 -17.47 -17.10
CA PRO A 14 -27.01 -17.11 -16.50
C PRO A 14 -27.17 -15.71 -15.91
N ALA A 15 -27.07 -15.60 -14.59
CA ALA A 15 -26.89 -14.31 -13.95
C ALA A 15 -25.53 -13.77 -14.41
N LEU A 16 -25.56 -12.87 -15.39
CA LEU A 16 -24.41 -12.05 -15.78
C LEU A 16 -24.03 -11.21 -14.56
N THR A 17 -23.11 -11.72 -13.75
CA THR A 17 -22.42 -10.94 -12.72
C THR A 17 -21.51 -9.95 -13.43
N ALA A 18 -22.06 -8.80 -13.79
CA ALA A 18 -21.30 -7.65 -14.24
C ALA A 18 -20.56 -7.07 -13.03
N CYS A 19 -19.35 -7.58 -12.74
CA CYS A 19 -18.40 -6.87 -11.90
C CYS A 19 -17.86 -5.68 -12.71
N SER A 20 -18.60 -4.58 -12.77
CA SER A 20 -18.04 -3.29 -13.19
C SER A 20 -17.16 -2.77 -12.06
N GLY A 21 -15.98 -3.35 -11.91
CA GLY A 21 -14.90 -2.70 -11.17
C GLY A 21 -14.46 -1.51 -12.00
N LEU A 22 -14.92 -0.30 -11.67
CA LEU A 22 -14.24 0.91 -12.13
C LEU A 22 -12.77 0.74 -11.74
N PRO A 23 -11.81 0.76 -12.67
CA PRO A 23 -10.42 0.86 -12.29
C PRO A 23 -10.29 2.18 -11.55
N GLY A 24 -10.10 2.09 -10.22
CA GLY A 24 -9.82 3.26 -9.40
C GLY A 24 -8.70 4.01 -10.08
N ALA A 25 -8.93 5.30 -10.36
CA ALA A 25 -7.96 6.15 -11.02
C ALA A 25 -6.60 5.91 -10.36
N ALA A 26 -5.63 5.40 -11.13
CA ALA A 26 -4.27 5.32 -10.66
C ALA A 26 -3.89 6.76 -10.26
N PRO A 27 -3.39 6.98 -9.03
CA PRO A 27 -3.06 8.33 -8.60
C PRO A 27 -2.10 8.94 -9.64
N ASP A 28 -2.43 10.14 -10.13
CA ASP A 28 -1.56 10.91 -11.02
C ASP A 28 -0.26 11.18 -10.26
N GLY A 29 0.81 10.45 -10.60
CA GLY A 29 2.11 10.55 -9.96
C GLY A 29 2.94 9.27 -10.12
N PRO A 30 4.27 9.32 -9.89
CA PRO A 30 5.08 8.13 -9.93
C PRO A 30 4.71 7.19 -8.78
N ALA A 31 4.70 5.88 -9.04
CA ALA A 31 4.34 4.88 -8.05
C ALA A 31 5.29 4.93 -6.83
N PRO A 32 4.79 4.65 -5.62
CA PRO A 32 5.65 4.55 -4.44
C PRO A 32 6.68 3.42 -4.61
N LEU A 33 7.87 3.62 -4.08
CA LEU A 33 8.96 2.63 -4.13
C LEU A 33 8.93 1.76 -2.88
N PHE A 34 9.22 0.46 -3.05
CA PHE A 34 9.30 -0.49 -1.96
C PHE A 34 10.49 -1.43 -2.17
N HIS A 35 11.50 -1.27 -1.33
CA HIS A 35 12.72 -2.07 -1.35
C HIS A 35 12.75 -2.98 -0.14
N THR A 36 13.21 -4.21 -0.34
CA THR A 36 13.28 -5.25 0.68
C THR A 36 14.68 -5.82 0.78
N HIS A 37 15.05 -6.23 1.99
CA HIS A 37 16.30 -6.94 2.24
C HIS A 37 16.10 -7.96 3.36
N ILE A 38 16.58 -9.19 3.12
CA ILE A 38 16.59 -10.28 4.09
C ILE A 38 18.06 -10.56 4.45
N SER A 39 18.44 -10.34 5.70
CA SER A 39 19.79 -10.62 6.18
C SER A 39 20.04 -12.11 6.41
N ASP A 40 21.31 -12.47 6.66
CA ASP A 40 21.72 -13.85 6.86
C ASP A 40 21.09 -14.46 8.12
N ASP A 41 20.94 -13.65 9.18
CA ASP A 41 20.24 -14.01 10.42
C ASP A 41 18.71 -14.14 10.25
N GLY A 42 18.19 -13.80 9.06
CA GLY A 42 16.78 -13.89 8.73
C GLY A 42 15.95 -12.67 9.12
N SER A 43 16.54 -11.58 9.60
CA SER A 43 15.80 -10.32 9.75
C SER A 43 15.31 -9.81 8.39
N LYS A 44 14.08 -9.30 8.36
CA LYS A 44 13.43 -8.80 7.15
C LYS A 44 13.23 -7.31 7.27
N ARG A 45 14.02 -6.55 6.51
CA ARG A 45 13.98 -5.09 6.50
C ARG A 45 13.36 -4.58 5.21
N PHE A 46 12.74 -3.40 5.29
CA PHE A 46 12.21 -2.72 4.12
C PHE A 46 12.45 -1.22 4.18
N THR A 47 12.42 -0.61 3.00
CA THR A 47 12.35 0.83 2.80
C THR A 47 11.16 1.12 1.89
N PHE A 48 10.27 2.00 2.35
CA PHE A 48 9.14 2.50 1.59
C PHE A 48 9.35 3.99 1.31
N GLU A 49 9.21 4.40 0.06
CA GLU A 49 9.27 5.80 -0.35
C GLU A 49 7.93 6.18 -0.99
N ALA A 50 7.22 7.12 -0.36
CA ALA A 50 5.91 7.56 -0.81
C ALA A 50 6.01 8.28 -2.15
N ALA A 51 4.96 8.16 -2.95
CA ALA A 51 4.84 8.93 -4.18
C ALA A 51 4.92 10.45 -3.87
N PRO A 52 5.65 11.25 -4.65
CA PRO A 52 5.56 12.70 -4.62
C PRO A 52 4.09 13.13 -4.74
N LEU A 53 3.63 13.96 -3.81
CA LEU A 53 2.33 14.60 -3.93
C LEU A 53 2.45 15.76 -4.92
N ASP A 54 2.21 15.50 -6.20
CA ASP A 54 2.00 16.55 -7.19
C ASP A 54 0.65 17.22 -6.88
N GLY A 55 0.69 18.39 -6.24
CA GLY A 55 -0.53 19.17 -5.98
C GLY A 55 -0.69 19.81 -4.60
N LEU A 56 0.40 20.10 -3.87
CA LEU A 56 0.29 21.07 -2.78
C LEU A 56 0.04 22.46 -3.39
N PRO A 57 -1.07 23.17 -3.06
CA PRO A 57 -1.38 24.43 -3.70
C PRO A 57 -0.32 25.47 -3.35
N THR A 58 0.46 25.88 -4.36
CA THR A 58 1.32 27.06 -4.36
C THR A 58 0.45 28.32 -4.29
N ARG A 59 -0.07 28.65 -3.11
CA ARG A 59 -0.45 30.03 -2.78
C ARG A 59 0.23 30.41 -1.48
N LEU A 60 1.52 30.74 -1.63
CA LEU A 60 2.23 31.62 -0.71
C LEU A 60 1.56 32.99 -0.86
N GLN A 61 0.65 33.30 0.05
CA GLN A 61 0.16 34.66 0.23
C GLN A 61 0.70 35.10 1.58
N GLU A 62 1.70 35.98 1.52
CA GLU A 62 2.41 36.54 2.66
C GLU A 62 1.40 37.23 3.59
N GLY A 63 1.24 36.67 4.80
CA GLY A 63 0.36 37.22 5.81
C GLY A 63 0.10 36.24 6.93
N ASP A 64 0.69 36.52 8.09
CA ASP A 64 0.45 35.91 9.40
C ASP A 64 1.20 34.58 9.69
N ASP A 65 2.42 34.71 10.23
CA ASP A 65 3.36 33.61 10.57
C ASP A 65 2.72 32.50 11.43
N ASN A 66 1.77 32.84 12.29
CA ASN A 66 1.12 31.86 13.18
C ASN A 66 0.10 30.98 12.42
N ARG A 67 -0.52 31.50 11.36
CA ARG A 67 -1.44 30.74 10.50
C ARG A 67 -0.71 29.85 9.51
N LEU A 68 0.45 30.29 9.02
CA LEU A 68 1.35 29.49 8.18
C LEU A 68 1.82 28.25 8.95
N SER A 69 2.34 28.43 10.17
CA SER A 69 2.83 27.32 11.01
C SER A 69 1.76 26.23 11.28
N ARG A 70 0.51 26.62 11.57
CA ARG A 70 -0.57 25.65 11.79
C ARG A 70 -0.93 24.89 10.51
N ARG A 71 -0.94 25.57 9.36
CA ARG A 71 -1.25 24.96 8.07
C ARG A 71 -0.15 23.99 7.64
N ASP A 72 1.10 24.35 7.81
CA ASP A 72 2.24 23.49 7.49
C ASP A 72 2.21 22.21 8.32
N LYS A 73 1.91 22.31 9.62
CA LYS A 73 1.67 21.13 10.48
C LYS A 73 0.55 20.25 9.94
N SER A 74 -0.59 20.82 9.58
CA SER A 74 -1.71 20.04 9.03
C SER A 74 -1.38 19.36 7.68
N LEU A 75 -0.51 19.98 6.86
CA LEU A 75 -0.06 19.40 5.60
C LEU A 75 0.94 18.26 5.83
N LEU A 76 1.83 18.40 6.81
CA LEU A 76 2.75 17.35 7.22
C LEU A 76 2.00 16.15 7.79
N GLU A 77 1.07 16.37 8.72
CA GLU A 77 0.22 15.32 9.31
C GLU A 77 -0.58 14.59 8.23
N ARG A 78 -1.15 15.32 7.27
CA ARG A 78 -1.87 14.72 6.14
C ARG A 78 -0.96 13.90 5.24
N ARG A 79 0.28 14.34 5.02
CA ARG A 79 1.26 13.62 4.20
C ARG A 79 1.69 12.32 4.91
N GLU A 80 1.95 12.38 6.20
CA GLU A 80 2.29 11.20 7.02
C GLU A 80 1.15 10.19 7.02
N ALA A 81 -0.10 10.62 7.20
CA ALA A 81 -1.26 9.72 7.13
C ALA A 81 -1.41 9.03 5.76
N LEU A 82 -1.21 9.76 4.66
CA LEU A 82 -1.24 9.18 3.32
C LEU A 82 -0.09 8.20 3.09
N GLN A 83 1.11 8.52 3.60
CA GLN A 83 2.27 7.63 3.55
C GLN A 83 1.98 6.32 4.30
N ASP A 84 1.40 6.39 5.49
CA ASP A 84 1.06 5.22 6.31
C ASP A 84 -0.01 4.34 5.64
N GLU A 85 -1.02 4.96 5.02
CA GLU A 85 -2.04 4.25 4.24
C GLU A 85 -1.42 3.50 3.06
N GLN A 86 -0.56 4.16 2.28
CA GLN A 86 0.14 3.55 1.15
C GLN A 86 1.06 2.41 1.58
N LEU A 87 1.81 2.58 2.68
CA LEU A 87 2.66 1.52 3.23
C LEU A 87 1.82 0.31 3.66
N THR A 88 0.70 0.57 4.34
CA THR A 88 -0.22 -0.48 4.79
C THR A 88 -0.75 -1.29 3.60
N GLN A 89 -1.18 -0.60 2.54
CA GLN A 89 -1.66 -1.24 1.33
C GLN A 89 -0.54 -2.01 0.60
N MET A 90 0.67 -1.44 0.54
CA MET A 90 1.85 -2.09 -0.05
C MET A 90 2.19 -3.40 0.68
N LEU A 91 2.28 -3.38 2.01
CA LEU A 91 2.58 -4.57 2.81
C LEU A 91 1.46 -5.61 2.72
N ALA A 92 0.20 -5.18 2.72
CA ALA A 92 -0.94 -6.06 2.53
C ALA A 92 -0.93 -6.76 1.17
N THR A 93 -0.45 -6.08 0.13
CA THR A 93 -0.36 -6.59 -1.24
C THR A 93 0.86 -7.49 -1.42
N ARG A 94 2.03 -7.03 -0.98
CA ARG A 94 3.31 -7.73 -1.14
C ARG A 94 3.45 -8.93 -0.20
N LYS A 95 2.75 -8.95 0.94
CA LYS A 95 2.86 -9.99 1.97
C LYS A 95 4.27 -10.20 2.51
N TYR A 96 5.09 -9.14 2.50
CA TYR A 96 6.47 -9.20 2.98
C TYR A 96 6.55 -9.39 4.50
N CYS A 97 5.76 -8.63 5.27
CA CYS A 97 5.59 -8.83 6.71
C CYS A 97 4.22 -9.47 7.00
N ARG A 98 4.19 -10.58 7.75
CA ARG A 98 3.00 -11.34 8.13
C ARG A 98 2.50 -11.02 9.53
N SER A 99 3.43 -10.80 10.46
CA SER A 99 3.13 -10.62 11.89
C SER A 99 3.28 -9.15 12.32
N GLY A 100 3.14 -8.22 11.37
CA GLY A 100 3.38 -6.80 11.56
C GLY A 100 4.85 -6.42 11.43
N TYR A 101 5.14 -5.17 11.74
CA TYR A 101 6.48 -4.57 11.62
C TYR A 101 6.69 -3.51 12.69
N ILE A 102 7.95 -3.16 12.92
CA ILE A 102 8.37 -1.98 13.68
C ILE A 102 8.97 -0.93 12.73
N VAL A 103 8.80 0.35 13.07
CA VAL A 103 9.41 1.47 12.35
C VAL A 103 10.79 1.76 12.94
N LEU A 104 11.81 1.74 12.09
CA LEU A 104 13.20 2.06 12.47
C LEU A 104 13.51 3.54 12.27
N SER A 105 12.97 4.15 11.21
CA SER A 105 13.07 5.59 10.96
C SER A 105 11.94 6.04 10.05
N GLN A 106 11.46 7.26 10.24
CA GLN A 106 10.42 7.87 9.41
C GLN A 106 10.76 9.33 9.09
N THR A 107 10.51 9.70 7.85
CA THR A 107 10.51 11.07 7.34
C THR A 107 9.23 11.26 6.52
N SER A 108 8.90 12.50 6.17
CA SER A 108 7.65 12.77 5.46
C SER A 108 7.50 12.10 4.07
N TRP A 109 8.56 11.48 3.53
CA TRP A 109 8.50 10.73 2.27
C TRP A 109 9.14 9.33 2.33
N LYS A 110 9.83 8.95 3.41
CA LYS A 110 10.49 7.64 3.53
C LYS A 110 10.27 6.99 4.90
N ILE A 111 9.90 5.71 4.91
CA ILE A 111 9.81 4.85 6.09
C ILE A 111 10.79 3.70 5.94
N ARG A 112 11.56 3.42 6.99
CA ARG A 112 12.37 2.21 7.10
C ARG A 112 11.81 1.37 8.23
N GLY A 113 11.65 0.08 7.99
CA GLY A 113 11.04 -0.83 8.96
C GLY A 113 11.63 -2.23 8.93
N GLU A 114 11.23 -3.00 9.93
CA GLU A 114 11.64 -4.38 10.14
C GLU A 114 10.42 -5.23 10.51
N CYS A 115 10.25 -6.37 9.85
CA CYS A 115 9.14 -7.27 10.17
C CYS A 115 9.37 -7.91 11.55
N ASN A 116 8.28 -8.21 12.26
CA ASN A 116 8.34 -8.86 13.57
C ASN A 116 8.76 -10.34 13.50
N GLU A 117 8.66 -10.95 12.33
CA GLU A 117 9.02 -12.34 12.10
C GLU A 117 10.26 -12.49 11.20
N SER A 118 11.02 -13.56 11.45
CA SER A 118 12.14 -13.95 10.60
C SER A 118 11.69 -14.47 9.22
N ALA A 119 12.58 -14.36 8.25
CA ALA A 119 12.38 -14.90 6.92
C ALA A 119 12.33 -16.42 6.90
N THR A 120 11.37 -16.93 6.15
CA THR A 120 11.31 -18.33 5.71
C THR A 120 12.10 -18.51 4.41
N GLN A 121 12.34 -19.75 3.99
CA GLN A 121 12.93 -19.99 2.67
C GLN A 121 12.06 -19.43 1.54
N ALA A 122 10.74 -19.57 1.65
CA ALA A 122 9.80 -18.99 0.68
C ALA A 122 9.92 -17.46 0.58
N ASP A 123 10.23 -16.77 1.69
CA ASP A 123 10.49 -15.32 1.66
C ASP A 123 11.77 -15.01 0.88
N ARG A 124 12.84 -15.80 1.07
CA ARG A 124 14.11 -15.63 0.35
C ARG A 124 13.95 -15.84 -1.15
N ASP A 125 13.12 -16.82 -1.52
CA ASP A 125 12.84 -17.13 -2.93
C ASP A 125 11.96 -16.05 -3.58
N ALA A 126 10.99 -15.50 -2.84
CA ALA A 126 10.06 -14.48 -3.33
C ALA A 126 10.64 -13.05 -3.35
N PHE A 127 11.58 -12.76 -2.44
CA PHE A 127 12.18 -11.42 -2.26
C PHE A 127 13.71 -11.50 -2.31
N PRO A 128 14.30 -11.84 -3.47
CA PRO A 128 15.76 -11.91 -3.60
C PRO A 128 16.38 -10.53 -3.37
N ASN A 129 17.46 -10.48 -2.59
CA ASN A 129 18.17 -9.25 -2.29
C ASN A 129 18.74 -8.62 -3.56
N GLN A 130 18.58 -7.31 -3.70
CA GLN A 130 19.16 -6.55 -4.81
C GLN A 130 20.54 -6.00 -4.43
N ALA A 131 21.44 -5.93 -5.41
CA ALA A 131 22.72 -5.27 -5.23
C ALA A 131 22.51 -3.78 -4.90
N GLY A 132 23.21 -3.26 -3.88
CA GLY A 132 23.14 -1.86 -3.49
C GLY A 132 22.17 -1.53 -2.35
N TRP A 133 21.72 -2.51 -1.58
CA TRP A 133 21.07 -2.24 -0.29
C TRP A 133 21.99 -1.42 0.62
N GLN A 134 21.47 -0.34 1.19
CA GLN A 134 22.15 0.46 2.20
C GLN A 134 21.38 0.36 3.53
N GLU A 135 22.10 0.01 4.58
CA GLU A 135 21.60 -0.04 5.97
C GLU A 135 21.37 1.34 6.59
#